data_AF-A0AAV6IS37-F1
#
_entry.id   AF-A0AAV6IS37-F1
#
_cell.length_a   1.000
_cell.length_b   1.000
_cell.length_c   1.000
_cell.angle_alpha   90.00
_cell.angle_beta   90.00
_cell.angle_gamma   90.00
#
_symmetry.space_group_name_H-M   'P 1'
#
loop_
_entity.id
_entity.type
_entity.pdbx_description
1 polymer ?
#
loop_
_entity_poly.entity_id
_entity_poly.type
_entity_poly.pdbx_seq_one_letter_code
_entity_poly.pdbx_strand_id
1 'polypeptide(L)'
;MFILCGQALIKMETDGSFFLKNLGKTSISVNGKAVATGQSLGLTSSCLIEVCDFPHFWIRGMSFIFEMNHKCVRRCLDNIAKKSQLTKFEWSPALET
;
A
#
# COMPACT_ATOMS: atom_id res chain seq x y z
N MET A 1 5.58 -2.04 5.07
CA MET A 1 6.28 -0.91 4.42
C MET A 1 5.22 0.01 3.87
N PHE A 2 5.35 1.32 4.05
CA PHE A 2 4.37 2.32 3.63
C PHE A 2 5.06 3.41 2.83
N ILE A 3 4.48 3.82 1.71
CA ILE A 3 4.89 5.02 0.97
C ILE A 3 3.75 6.02 1.08
N LEU A 4 4.02 7.17 1.70
CA LEU A 4 3.11 8.30 1.75
C LEU A 4 3.49 9.25 0.63
N CYS A 5 2.65 9.33 -0.40
CA CYS A 5 2.61 10.49 -1.27
C CYS A 5 1.53 11.39 -0.68
N GLY A 6 1.70 12.71 -0.58
CA GLY A 6 0.76 13.59 0.17
C GLY A 6 -0.73 13.48 -0.22
N GLN A 7 -1.05 12.80 -1.33
CA GLN A 7 -2.40 12.50 -1.83
C GLN A 7 -2.87 11.04 -1.60
N ALA A 8 -1.96 10.08 -1.39
CA ALA A 8 -2.28 8.66 -1.27
C ALA A 8 -1.30 7.85 -0.41
N LEU A 9 -1.83 6.80 0.20
CA LEU A 9 -1.07 5.82 0.95
C LEU A 9 -0.95 4.53 0.14
N ILE A 10 0.27 4.06 -0.08
CA ILE A 10 0.53 2.71 -0.59
C ILE A 10 0.99 1.83 0.57
N LYS A 11 0.27 0.74 0.82
CA LYS A 11 0.53 -0.25 1.87
C LYS A 11 0.76 -1.63 1.26
N MET A 12 1.72 -2.37 1.80
CA MET A 12 1.87 -3.82 1.56
C MET A 12 1.23 -4.60 2.72
N GLU A 13 0.38 -5.59 2.41
CA GLU A 13 -0.20 -6.52 3.37
C GLU A 13 0.74 -7.71 3.66
N THR A 14 0.36 -8.53 4.65
CA THR A 14 1.16 -9.68 5.12
C THR A 14 1.24 -10.83 4.12
N ASP A 15 0.40 -10.84 3.08
CA ASP A 15 0.46 -11.76 1.95
C ASP A 15 1.35 -11.24 0.81
N GLY A 16 1.86 -10.01 0.93
CA GLY A 16 2.69 -9.34 -0.09
C GLY A 16 1.87 -8.58 -1.14
N SER A 17 0.55 -8.54 -1.02
CA SER A 17 -0.30 -7.70 -1.87
C SER A 17 -0.15 -6.22 -1.52
N PHE A 18 -0.37 -5.34 -2.50
CA PHE A 18 -0.28 -3.90 -2.32
C PHE A 18 -1.65 -3.25 -2.49
N PHE A 19 -1.93 -2.24 -1.67
CA PHE A 19 -3.13 -1.43 -1.75
C PHE A 19 -2.77 0.04 -1.78
N LEU A 20 -3.44 0.78 -2.65
CA LEU A 20 -3.44 2.23 -2.69
C LEU A 20 -4.72 2.73 -2.04
N LYS A 21 -4.60 3.60 -1.03
CA LYS A 21 -5.71 4.32 -0.43
C LYS A 21 -5.63 5.79 -0.79
N ASN A 22 -6.69 6.33 -1.38
CA ASN A 22 -6.78 7.77 -1.63
C ASN A 22 -7.04 8.49 -0.29
N LEU A 23 -6.15 9.40 0.09
CA LEU A 23 -6.24 10.19 1.33
C LEU A 23 -6.66 11.64 1.09
N GLY A 24 -6.58 12.12 -0.15
CA GLY A 24 -6.65 13.53 -0.49
C GLY A 24 -8.01 14.01 -1.03
N LYS A 25 -8.03 15.29 -1.42
CA LYS A 25 -9.15 15.94 -2.13
C LYS A 25 -9.12 15.68 -3.63
N THR A 26 -8.06 15.04 -4.12
CA THR A 26 -7.73 14.90 -5.52
C THR A 26 -8.24 13.56 -6.04
N SER A 27 -8.66 13.54 -7.30
CA SER A 27 -9.15 12.30 -7.91
C SER A 27 -7.94 11.49 -8.35
N ILE A 28 -7.87 10.23 -7.92
CA ILE A 28 -6.81 9.31 -8.34
C ILE A 28 -7.44 8.25 -9.23
N SER A 29 -6.84 7.97 -10.38
CA SER A 29 -7.16 6.79 -11.17
C SER A 29 -6.01 5.79 -11.16
N VAL A 30 -6.36 4.51 -11.18
CA VAL A 30 -5.41 3.41 -11.36
C VAL A 30 -5.85 2.62 -12.58
N ASN A 31 -5.00 2.56 -13.62
CA ASN A 31 -5.34 1.99 -14.93
C ASN A 31 -6.68 2.55 -15.48
N GLY A 32 -6.91 3.86 -15.33
CA GLY A 32 -8.16 4.51 -15.73
C GLY A 32 -9.35 4.29 -14.79
N LYS A 33 -9.23 3.47 -13.73
CA LYS A 33 -10.28 3.29 -12.73
C LYS A 33 -10.15 4.30 -11.60
N ALA A 34 -11.14 5.18 -11.44
CA ALA A 34 -11.16 6.16 -10.36
C ALA A 34 -11.25 5.49 -8.97
N VAL A 35 -10.46 6.02 -8.03
CA VAL A 35 -10.42 5.65 -6.61
C VAL A 35 -10.88 6.86 -5.81
N ALA A 36 -12.11 6.79 -5.31
CA ALA A 36 -12.69 7.86 -4.50
C ALA A 36 -11.91 8.07 -3.18
N THR A 37 -11.99 9.28 -2.63
CA THR A 37 -11.37 9.59 -1.34
C THR A 37 -11.80 8.61 -0.25
N GLY A 38 -10.83 8.11 0.52
CA GLY A 38 -11.06 7.13 1.58
C GLY A 38 -11.16 5.67 1.12
N GLN A 39 -11.36 5.43 -0.18
CA GLN A 39 -11.36 4.09 -0.75
C GLN A 39 -9.94 3.55 -0.92
N SER A 40 -9.82 2.23 -0.87
CA SER A 40 -8.61 1.50 -1.19
C SER A 40 -8.81 0.60 -2.41
N LEU A 41 -7.79 0.50 -3.25
CA LEU A 41 -7.76 -0.36 -4.42
C LEU A 41 -6.48 -1.19 -4.40
N GLY A 42 -6.60 -2.48 -4.72
CA GLY A 42 -5.45 -3.36 -4.91
C GLY A 42 -4.61 -2.93 -6.11
N LEU A 43 -3.29 -2.90 -5.94
CA LEU A 43 -2.33 -2.62 -6.99
C LEU A 43 -1.74 -3.93 -7.52
N THR A 44 -1.54 -3.98 -8.83
CA THR A 44 -0.77 -5.04 -9.50
C THR A 44 0.51 -4.45 -10.10
N SER A 45 1.48 -5.28 -10.48
CA SER A 45 2.71 -4.77 -11.09
C SER A 45 2.40 -4.05 -12.41
N SER A 46 3.21 -3.04 -12.71
CA SER A 46 3.12 -2.22 -13.92
C SER A 46 1.80 -1.45 -14.08
N CYS A 47 1.10 -1.16 -12.98
CA CYS A 47 -0.11 -0.32 -13.02
C CYS A 47 0.25 1.15 -13.18
N LEU A 48 -0.56 1.88 -13.96
CA LEU A 48 -0.51 3.32 -14.09
C LEU A 48 -1.36 3.97 -12.98
N ILE A 49 -0.76 4.86 -12.20
CA ILE A 49 -1.43 5.67 -11.19
C ILE A 49 -1.43 7.10 -11.71
N GLU A 50 -2.60 7.71 -11.82
CA GLU A 50 -2.75 9.09 -12.29
C GLU A 50 -3.41 9.91 -11.20
N VAL A 51 -2.84 11.09 -10.93
CA VAL A 51 -3.40 12.07 -10.01
C VAL A 51 -4.01 13.19 -10.84
N CYS A 52 -5.34 13.24 -10.86
CA CYS A 52 -6.13 14.23 -11.56
C CYS A 52 -6.43 15.40 -10.61
N ASP A 53 -5.66 16.46 -10.73
CA ASP A 53 -5.91 17.74 -10.06
C ASP A 53 -6.44 18.78 -11.04
N PHE A 54 -7.58 19.38 -10.67
CA PHE A 54 -8.29 20.49 -11.32
C PHE A 54 -8.64 20.35 -12.82
N PRO A 55 -9.93 20.39 -13.20
CA PRO A 55 -10.38 20.27 -14.59
C PRO A 55 -9.84 21.37 -15.53
N HIS A 56 -9.38 22.49 -14.98
CA HIS A 56 -8.90 23.64 -15.74
C HIS A 56 -7.40 23.62 -16.09
N PHE A 57 -6.64 22.66 -15.57
CA PHE A 57 -5.19 22.54 -15.85
C PHE A 57 -4.78 21.11 -16.24
N TRP A 58 -5.72 20.32 -16.78
CA TRP A 58 -5.62 18.89 -17.10
C TRP A 58 -4.43 18.49 -18.00
N ILE A 59 -3.72 19.46 -18.58
CA ILE A 59 -2.53 19.26 -19.43
C ILE A 59 -1.34 18.70 -18.64
N ARG A 60 -1.37 18.70 -17.29
CA ARG A 60 -0.26 18.17 -16.47
C ARG A 60 -0.72 17.24 -15.35
N GLY A 61 -1.62 16.31 -15.65
CA GLY A 61 -1.89 15.19 -14.75
C GLY A 61 -0.60 14.41 -14.45
N MET A 62 -0.29 14.20 -13.17
CA MET A 62 0.90 13.42 -12.80
C MET A 62 0.59 11.93 -12.93
N SER A 63 1.31 11.24 -13.79
CA SER A 63 1.20 9.79 -13.98
C SER A 63 2.45 9.08 -13.50
N PHE A 64 2.29 8.01 -12.74
CA PHE A 64 3.35 7.18 -12.20
C PHE A 64 3.10 5.72 -12.55
N ILE A 65 4.17 4.97 -12.81
CA ILE A 65 4.08 3.52 -12.95
C ILE A 65 4.47 2.90 -11.61
N PHE A 66 3.57 2.06 -11.07
CA PHE A 66 3.87 1.24 -9.91
C PHE A 66 4.47 -0.10 -10.38
N GLU A 67 5.70 -0.38 -9.95
CA GLU A 67 6.37 -1.65 -10.23
C GLU A 67 6.65 -2.41 -8.93
N MET A 68 6.28 -3.69 -8.90
CA MET A 68 6.48 -4.55 -7.74
C MET A 68 7.74 -5.39 -7.91
N ASN A 69 8.72 -5.18 -7.02
CA ASN A 69 9.90 -6.05 -6.98
C ASN A 69 9.60 -7.31 -6.15
N HIS A 70 9.23 -8.39 -6.83
CA HIS A 70 8.93 -9.68 -6.21
C HIS A 70 10.04 -10.24 -5.31
N LYS A 71 11.32 -9.99 -5.62
CA LYS A 71 12.45 -10.44 -4.78
C LYS A 71 12.47 -9.69 -3.44
N CYS A 72 12.24 -8.38 -3.48
CA CYS A 72 12.16 -7.55 -2.28
C CYS A 72 10.92 -7.88 -1.44
N VAL A 73 9.77 -8.11 -2.08
CA VAL A 73 8.53 -8.53 -1.40
C VAL A 73 8.77 -9.84 -0.66
N ARG A 74 9.29 -10.87 -1.34
CA ARG A 74 9.61 -12.16 -0.73
C ARG A 74 10.54 -12.02 0.48
N ARG A 75 11.63 -11.26 0.34
CA ARG A 75 12.57 -11.01 1.44
C ARG A 75 11.91 -10.28 2.61
N CYS A 76 10.99 -9.37 2.34
CA CYS A 76 10.24 -8.66 3.38
C CYS A 76 9.30 -9.63 4.12
N LEU A 77 8.58 -10.48 3.39
CA LEU A 77 7.73 -11.52 3.97
C LEU A 77 8.52 -12.51 4.82
N ASP A 78 9.68 -12.97 4.34
CA ASP A 78 10.58 -13.86 5.09
C ASP A 78 11.04 -13.20 6.40
N ASN A 79 11.35 -11.89 6.37
CA ASN A 79 11.73 -11.14 7.56
C ASN A 79 10.56 -10.96 8.54
N ILE A 80 9.34 -10.73 8.04
CA ILE A 80 8.13 -10.64 8.87
C ILE A 80 7.85 -11.99 9.54
N ALA A 81 7.93 -13.09 8.79
CA ALA A 81 7.76 -14.44 9.31
C ALA A 81 8.80 -14.76 10.40
N LYS A 82 10.09 -14.45 10.16
CA LYS A 82 11.15 -14.61 11.16
C LYS A 82 10.92 -13.77 12.42
N LYS A 83 10.42 -12.54 12.27
CA LYS A 83 10.11 -11.66 13.41
C LYS A 83 8.91 -12.16 14.23
N SER A 84 7.92 -12.76 13.58
CA SER A 84 6.75 -13.38 14.26
C SER A 84 7.12 -14.62 15.09
N GLN A 85 8.20 -15.33 14.73
CA GLN A 85 8.72 -16.43 15.52
C GLN A 85 9.51 -15.99 16.76
N LEU A 86 10.04 -14.76 16.79
CA LEU A 86 10.72 -14.21 17.97
C LEU A 86 9.74 -13.77 19.07
N THR A 87 8.47 -13.56 18.73
CA THR A 87 7.41 -13.21 19.69
C THR A 87 6.61 -14.40 20.22
N LYS A 88 6.98 -15.64 19.86
CA LYS A 88 6.44 -16.84 20.50
C LYS A 88 7.19 -17.13 21.81
N PHE A 89 7.14 -16.17 22.75
CA PHE A 89 7.49 -16.44 24.15
C PHE A 89 6.17 -16.68 24.87
N GLU A 90 5.92 -17.95 25.20
CA GLU A 90 4.74 -18.43 25.92
C GLU A 90 4.59 -17.70 27.25
N TRP A 91 3.43 -17.08 27.47
CA TRP A 91 3.01 -16.71 28.82
C TRP A 91 2.41 -17.95 29.48
N SER A 92 3.06 -18.46 30.53
CA SER A 92 2.45 -19.38 31.48
C SER A 92 1.67 -18.58 32.53
N PRO A 93 0.39 -18.89 32.80
CA PRO A 93 -0.27 -18.35 33.98
C PRO A 93 0.09 -19.22 35.19
N ALA A 94 0.84 -18.67 36.13
CA ALA A 94 0.97 -19.23 37.47
C ALA A 94 1.08 -18.09 38.48
N LEU A 95 -0.02 -17.79 39.18
CA LEU A 95 -0.24 -18.24 40.55
C LEU A 95 -1.49 -17.52 41.09
N GLU A 96 -2.50 -18.31 41.40
CA GLU A 96 -3.60 -17.94 42.27
C GLU A 96 -3.07 -17.78 43.70
N THR A 97 -3.43 -16.69 44.38
CA THR A 97 -3.53 -16.60 45.84
C THR A 97 -4.65 -15.66 46.20
#